data_AF-A0A3Q2E197-F1
#
_entry.id   AF-A0A3Q2E197-F1
#
_cell.length_a   1.000
_cell.length_b   1.000
_cell.length_c   1.000
_cell.angle_alpha   90.00
_cell.angle_beta   90.00
_cell.angle_gamma   90.00
#
_symmetry.space_group_name_H-M   'P 1'
#
loop_
_entity.id
_entity.type
_entity.pdbx_description
1 polymer ?
#
loop_
_entity_poly.entity_id
_entity_poly.type
_entity_poly.pdbx_seq_one_letter_code
_entity_poly.pdbx_strand_id
1 'polypeptide(L)'
;MDPNLRQELNNPECFHGDRMKKSHPLYRTSNQTYGSKKPTVHEMQTRLWVTSHRFSELQGQAGMYRDHSFNTAIERSKVMLSTETQNRRFQQHHMNRYGNQIMEQHQQNKNTLN
;
A
#
# COMPACT_ATOMS: atom_id res chain seq x y z
N MET A 1 -37.61 -7.30 -6.83
CA MET A 1 -36.96 -6.26 -6.02
C MET A 1 -35.48 -6.57 -5.98
N ASP A 2 -34.62 -5.64 -6.42
CA ASP A 2 -33.17 -5.86 -6.47
C ASP A 2 -32.58 -5.83 -5.04
N PRO A 3 -31.96 -6.91 -4.53
CA PRO A 3 -31.50 -7.02 -3.14
C PRO A 3 -30.28 -6.13 -2.82
N ASN A 4 -29.62 -5.56 -3.83
CA ASN A 4 -28.45 -4.69 -3.67
C ASN A 4 -28.79 -3.19 -3.66
N LEU A 5 -30.07 -2.82 -3.80
CA LEU A 5 -30.49 -1.43 -3.71
C LEU A 5 -30.68 -1.04 -2.24
N ARG A 6 -30.17 0.13 -1.84
CA ARG A 6 -30.45 0.69 -0.50
C ARG A 6 -31.96 0.75 -0.30
N GLN A 7 -32.44 0.21 0.82
CA GLN A 7 -33.88 0.09 1.12
C GLN A 7 -34.60 1.45 1.06
N GLU A 8 -33.90 2.53 1.39
CA GLU A 8 -34.38 3.90 1.30
C GLU A 8 -34.79 4.27 -0.14
N LEU A 9 -34.00 3.89 -1.15
CA LEU A 9 -34.27 4.22 -2.55
C LEU A 9 -35.53 3.54 -3.10
N ASN A 10 -35.93 2.40 -2.52
CA ASN A 10 -37.14 1.67 -2.90
C ASN A 10 -38.39 2.18 -2.18
N ASN A 11 -38.22 2.90 -1.06
CA ASN A 11 -39.29 3.39 -0.22
C ASN A 11 -39.25 4.92 -0.18
N PRO A 12 -39.83 5.64 -1.16
CA PRO A 12 -39.85 7.10 -1.16
C PRO A 12 -40.49 7.69 0.12
N GLU A 13 -41.32 6.90 0.80
CA GLU A 13 -41.93 7.21 2.10
C GLU A 13 -40.94 7.47 3.23
N CYS A 14 -39.73 6.89 3.21
CA CYS A 14 -38.72 7.12 4.24
C CYS A 14 -37.99 8.45 4.07
N PHE A 15 -38.08 9.09 2.89
CA PHE A 15 -37.55 10.44 2.69
C PHE A 15 -38.51 11.43 3.33
N HIS A 16 -38.25 11.73 4.60
CA HIS A 16 -38.83 12.85 5.31
C HIS A 16 -38.15 14.17 4.89
N GLY A 17 -38.00 14.40 3.58
CA GLY A 17 -37.56 15.68 3.04
C GLY A 17 -38.46 16.81 3.57
N ASP A 18 -38.00 18.06 3.43
CA ASP A 18 -38.70 19.25 3.92
C ASP A 18 -40.18 19.23 3.49
N ARG A 19 -41.04 18.70 4.37
CA ARG A 19 -42.48 18.73 4.19
C ARG A 19 -42.83 20.19 3.98
N MET A 20 -43.56 20.49 2.90
CA MET A 20 -43.97 21.86 2.55
C MET A 20 -44.24 22.65 3.83
N LYS A 21 -43.31 23.55 4.19
CA LYS A 21 -43.50 24.38 5.37
C LYS A 21 -44.79 25.15 5.11
N LYS A 22 -45.74 25.05 6.04
CA LYS A 22 -47.08 25.61 5.87
C LYS A 22 -46.96 27.14 5.85
N SER A 23 -46.71 27.68 4.66
CA SER A 23 -46.62 29.11 4.41
C SER A 23 -47.99 29.67 4.06
N HIS A 24 -48.20 30.94 4.38
CA HIS A 24 -49.41 31.64 4.02
C HIS A 24 -49.56 31.67 2.48
N PRO A 25 -50.74 31.38 1.91
CA PRO A 25 -50.93 31.32 0.46
C PRO A 25 -50.59 32.64 -0.25
N LEU A 26 -50.77 33.78 0.42
CA LEU A 26 -50.43 35.12 -0.11
C LEU A 26 -48.93 35.45 -0.04
N TYR A 27 -48.14 34.76 0.79
CA TYR A 27 -46.72 35.03 1.00
C TYR A 27 -45.88 33.85 0.51
N ARG A 28 -45.98 33.57 -0.79
CA ARG A 28 -45.15 32.58 -1.46
C ARG A 28 -44.00 33.24 -2.22
N THR A 29 -42.81 32.67 -2.09
CA THR A 29 -41.64 33.06 -2.89
C THR A 29 -41.33 31.97 -3.91
N SER A 30 -40.68 32.32 -5.02
CA SER A 30 -40.27 31.36 -6.06
C SER A 30 -39.39 30.24 -5.48
N ASN A 31 -38.47 30.59 -4.57
CA ASN A 31 -37.54 29.67 -3.93
C ASN A 31 -38.25 28.62 -3.05
N GLN A 32 -39.45 28.91 -2.52
CA GLN A 32 -40.25 27.93 -1.76
C GLN A 32 -40.75 26.76 -2.62
N THR A 33 -40.63 26.84 -3.95
CA THR A 33 -40.97 25.74 -4.86
C THR A 33 -39.90 24.64 -4.83
N TYR A 34 -38.62 25.02 -4.63
CA TYR A 34 -37.53 24.05 -4.54
C TYR A 34 -37.65 23.23 -3.25
N GLY A 35 -37.48 21.91 -3.36
CA GLY A 35 -37.62 20.99 -2.22
C GLY A 35 -39.05 20.80 -1.69
N SER A 36 -40.06 21.49 -2.26
CA SER A 36 -41.45 21.40 -1.79
C SER A 36 -42.15 20.09 -2.17
N LYS A 37 -41.66 19.41 -3.21
CA LYS A 37 -42.21 18.14 -3.70
C LYS A 37 -41.38 16.99 -3.17
N LYS A 38 -42.07 15.97 -2.67
CA LYS A 38 -41.45 14.72 -2.25
C LYS A 38 -41.02 13.92 -3.49
N PRO A 39 -39.83 13.30 -3.48
CA PRO A 39 -39.41 12.43 -4.57
C PRO A 39 -40.32 11.20 -4.68
N THR A 40 -40.60 10.80 -5.91
CA THR A 40 -41.42 9.65 -6.27
C THR A 40 -40.58 8.50 -6.81
N VAL A 41 -41.14 7.29 -6.87
CA VAL A 41 -40.44 6.09 -7.37
C VAL A 41 -39.88 6.25 -8.80
N HIS A 42 -40.48 7.13 -9.61
CA HIS A 42 -40.03 7.40 -10.98
C HIS A 42 -38.88 8.41 -11.06
N GLU A 43 -38.67 9.20 -10.00
CA GLU A 43 -37.57 10.17 -9.89
C GLU A 43 -36.35 9.54 -9.18
N MET A 44 -36.57 8.47 -8.41
CA MET A 44 -35.51 7.75 -7.70
C MET A 44 -34.71 6.84 -8.64
N GLN A 45 -33.40 6.78 -8.39
CA GLN A 45 -32.52 5.87 -9.14
C GLN A 45 -32.82 4.42 -8.77
N THR A 46 -33.00 3.58 -9.79
CA THR A 46 -33.23 2.14 -9.62
C THR A 46 -31.98 1.37 -9.25
N ARG A 47 -30.79 1.92 -9.54
CA ARG A 47 -29.48 1.36 -9.18
C ARG A 47 -28.51 2.47 -8.82
N LEU A 48 -27.77 2.26 -7.74
CA LEU A 48 -26.73 3.16 -7.26
C LEU A 48 -25.45 2.34 -7.03
N TRP A 49 -24.38 2.68 -7.73
CA TRP A 49 -23.07 2.05 -7.56
C TRP A 49 -22.24 2.84 -6.57
N VAL A 50 -22.45 2.57 -5.28
CA VAL A 50 -21.66 3.21 -4.21
C VAL A 50 -20.35 2.45 -4.03
N THR A 51 -19.24 3.18 -4.04
CA THR A 51 -17.93 2.65 -3.63
C THR A 51 -17.77 2.79 -2.12
N SER A 52 -17.33 1.73 -1.44
CA SER A 52 -17.05 1.79 0.00
C SER A 52 -15.74 2.52 0.29
N HIS A 53 -15.77 3.52 1.17
CA HIS A 53 -14.57 4.25 1.61
C HIS A 53 -14.02 3.77 2.97
N ARG A 54 -14.62 2.73 3.58
CA ARG A 54 -14.24 2.26 4.92
C ARG A 54 -12.76 1.96 5.10
N PHE A 55 -12.13 1.32 4.11
CA PHE A 55 -10.70 1.03 4.17
C PHE A 55 -9.86 2.31 4.26
N SER A 56 -10.13 3.26 3.36
CA SER A 56 -9.41 4.53 3.29
C SER A 56 -9.68 5.41 4.52
N GLU A 57 -10.89 5.39 5.07
CA GLU A 57 -11.24 6.08 6.32
C GLU A 57 -10.42 5.55 7.49
N LEU A 58 -10.35 4.21 7.64
CA LEU A 58 -9.53 3.57 8.68
C LEU A 58 -8.05 3.93 8.54
N GLN A 59 -7.53 3.91 7.32
CA GLN A 59 -6.12 4.23 7.08
C GLN A 59 -5.82 5.74 7.25
N GLY A 60 -6.77 6.61 6.90
CA GLY A 60 -6.63 8.06 7.07
C GLY A 60 -6.57 8.50 8.53
N GLN A 61 -7.23 7.77 9.45
CA GLN A 61 -7.15 8.04 10.89
C GLN A 61 -5.75 7.85 11.46
N ALA A 62 -4.94 6.96 10.88
CA ALA A 62 -3.57 6.69 11.32
C ALA A 62 -2.57 7.79 10.91
N GLY A 63 -2.99 8.75 10.07
CA GLY A 63 -2.15 9.87 9.62
C GLY A 63 -1.13 9.48 8.54
N MET A 64 -0.16 10.36 8.30
CA MET A 64 0.85 10.15 7.28
C MET A 64 1.89 9.12 7.73
N TYR A 65 2.17 8.14 6.86
CA TYR A 65 3.23 7.15 7.09
C TYR A 65 4.58 7.84 7.32
N ARG A 66 5.34 7.34 8.30
CA ARG A 66 6.71 7.76 8.60
C ARG A 66 7.60 6.54 8.74
N ASP A 67 8.70 6.55 8.01
CA ASP A 67 9.73 5.52 8.12
C ASP A 67 10.68 5.84 9.27
N HIS A 68 10.87 4.88 10.18
CA HIS A 68 11.82 4.95 11.30
C HIS A 68 12.84 3.79 11.24
N SER A 69 12.92 3.09 10.11
CA SER A 69 13.85 1.97 9.93
C SER A 69 15.25 2.45 9.56
N PHE A 70 16.26 1.63 9.86
CA PHE A 70 17.64 1.86 9.43
C PHE A 70 17.90 1.12 8.12
N ASN A 71 18.67 1.75 7.23
CA ASN A 71 19.18 1.06 6.06
C ASN A 71 20.27 0.06 6.48
N THR A 72 19.93 -1.23 6.39
CA THR A 72 20.83 -2.36 6.70
C THR A 72 21.24 -3.13 5.46
N ALA A 73 20.90 -2.62 4.26
CA ALA A 73 21.27 -3.29 3.02
C ALA A 73 22.80 -3.30 2.86
N ILE A 74 23.38 -4.49 2.76
CA ILE A 74 24.78 -4.65 2.38
C ILE A 74 24.91 -4.20 0.93
N GLU A 75 25.88 -3.33 0.65
CA GLU A 75 26.19 -2.86 -0.69
C GLU A 75 26.46 -4.05 -1.62
N ARG A 76 25.70 -4.14 -2.72
CA ARG A 76 25.90 -5.14 -3.77
C ARG A 76 26.47 -4.44 -5.00
N SER A 77 27.78 -4.33 -5.08
CA SER A 77 28.42 -3.88 -6.32
C SER A 77 28.27 -4.98 -7.37
N LYS A 78 27.93 -4.62 -8.61
CA LYS A 78 27.93 -5.56 -9.76
C LYS A 78 29.33 -6.12 -10.04
N VAL A 79 30.38 -5.43 -9.60
CA VAL A 79 31.78 -5.79 -9.81
C VAL A 79 32.34 -6.56 -8.61
N MET A 80 31.89 -6.23 -7.39
CA MET A 80 32.27 -7.00 -6.20
C MET A 80 31.39 -8.24 -6.12
N LEU A 81 32.02 -9.39 -6.30
CA LEU A 81 31.33 -10.68 -6.16
C LEU A 81 30.71 -10.79 -4.76
N SER A 82 29.71 -11.67 -4.62
CA SER A 82 29.04 -11.88 -3.33
C SER A 82 30.04 -12.01 -2.18
N THR A 83 29.66 -11.59 -0.98
CA THR A 83 30.50 -11.64 0.22
C THR A 83 31.12 -13.04 0.43
N GLU A 84 30.37 -14.09 0.08
CA GLU A 84 30.84 -15.48 0.09
C GLU A 84 31.96 -15.77 -0.94
N THR A 85 31.87 -15.14 -2.11
CA THR A 85 32.89 -15.23 -3.16
C THR A 85 34.14 -14.43 -2.82
N GLN A 86 34.01 -13.28 -2.15
CA GLN A 86 35.14 -12.52 -1.63
C GLN A 86 35.90 -13.28 -0.54
N ASN A 87 35.18 -13.93 0.39
CA ASN A 87 35.80 -14.76 1.43
C ASN A 87 36.56 -15.97 0.83
N ARG A 88 35.99 -16.65 -0.17
CA ARG A 88 36.71 -17.71 -0.91
C ARG A 88 38.00 -17.20 -1.56
N ARG A 89 37.95 -16.04 -2.23
CA ARG A 89 39.14 -15.45 -2.87
C ARG A 89 40.23 -15.11 -1.85
N PHE A 90 39.87 -14.53 -0.71
CA PHE A 90 40.82 -14.22 0.36
C PHE A 90 41.48 -15.50 0.93
N GLN A 91 40.68 -16.53 1.22
CA GLN A 91 41.19 -17.81 1.72
C GLN A 91 42.10 -18.51 0.69
N GLN A 92 41.71 -18.54 -0.59
CA GLN A 92 42.54 -19.10 -1.66
C GLN A 92 43.87 -18.35 -1.81
N HIS A 93 43.85 -17.02 -1.75
CA HIS A 93 45.07 -16.21 -1.84
C HIS A 93 46.02 -16.47 -0.67
N HIS A 94 45.49 -16.67 0.54
CA HIS A 94 46.25 -17.06 1.72
C HIS A 94 46.92 -18.44 1.52
N MET A 95 46.15 -19.45 1.09
CA MET A 95 46.67 -20.79 0.85
C MET A 95 47.76 -20.82 -0.23
N ASN A 96 47.61 -20.05 -1.32
CA ASN A 96 48.62 -19.98 -2.37
C ASN A 96 49.90 -19.25 -1.92
N ARG A 97 49.79 -18.24 -1.04
CA ARG A 97 50.93 -17.44 -0.58
C ARG A 97 51.82 -18.21 0.40
N TYR A 98 51.23 -18.99 1.30
CA TYR A 98 51.95 -19.77 2.30
C TYR A 98 52.18 -21.23 1.87
N GLY A 99 51.38 -21.78 0.97
CA GLY A 99 51.55 -23.16 0.45
C GLY A 99 52.81 -23.34 -0.39
N ASN A 100 53.18 -22.34 -1.20
CA ASN A 100 54.40 -22.38 -2.01
C ASN A 100 55.68 -22.36 -1.14
N GLN A 101 55.67 -21.65 -0.02
CA GLN A 101 56.80 -21.59 0.92
C GLN A 101 57.07 -22.95 1.58
N ILE A 102 56.02 -23.68 1.94
CA ILE A 102 56.14 -25.00 2.60
C ILE A 102 56.73 -26.04 1.63
N MET A 103 56.33 -26.00 0.36
CA MET A 103 56.85 -26.87 -0.70
C MET A 103 58.32 -26.54 -1.05
N GLU A 104 58.66 -25.25 -1.16
CA GLU A 104 60.03 -24.80 -1.44
C GLU A 104 61.01 -25.19 -0.32
N GLN A 105 60.60 -25.08 0.95
CA GLN A 105 61.43 -25.53 2.07
C GLN A 105 61.62 -27.05 2.12
N HIS A 106 60.62 -27.83 1.71
CA HIS A 106 60.76 -29.28 1.58
C HIS A 106 61.73 -29.70 0.48
N GLN A 107 61.81 -28.92 -0.60
CA GLN A 107 62.75 -29.16 -1.69
C GLN A 107 64.18 -28.75 -1.30
N GLN A 108 64.34 -27.63 -0.59
CA GLN A 108 65.65 -27.18 -0.06
C GLN A 108 66.23 -28.16 0.96
N ASN A 109 65.42 -28.64 1.92
CA ASN A 109 65.89 -29.60 2.93
C ASN A 109 66.34 -30.95 2.37
N LYS A 110 65.86 -31.36 1.20
CA LYS A 110 66.30 -32.59 0.52
C LYS A 110 67.64 -32.43 -0.22
N ASN A 111 68.01 -31.21 -0.57
CA ASN A 111 69.25 -30.92 -1.30
C ASN A 111 70.44 -30.65 -0.36
N THR A 112 70.18 -30.35 0.91
CA THR A 112 71.21 -30.14 1.94
C THR A 112 71.61 -31.44 2.68
N LEU A 113 70.92 -32.54 2.38
CA LEU A 113 71.14 -33.86 2.96
C LEU A 113 71.75 -34.83 1.92
N ASN A 114 72.81 -34.39 1.23
CA ASN A 114 73.70 -35.23 0.42
C ASN A 114 75.12 -34.65 0.50
#